data_AF-A0A843WU62-F1
#
_entry.id   AF-A0A843WU62-F1
#
_cell.length_a   1.000
_cell.length_b   1.000
_cell.length_c   1.000
_cell.angle_alpha   90.00
_cell.angle_beta   90.00
_cell.angle_gamma   90.00
#
_symmetry.space_group_name_H-M   'P 1'
#
loop_
_entity.id
_entity.type
_entity.pdbx_description
1 polymer ?
#
loop_
_entity_poly.entity_id
_entity_poly.type
_entity_poly.pdbx_seq_one_letter_code
_entity_poly.pdbx_strand_id
1 'polypeptide(L)'
;MQTQAHTQAALQAQLEAHAQVLAPVPQGHDHGGPSIMERFKRMAPPSFKGESQPLLAESWMRDIEKIFRAIRCAEEDKVSLATYMLHVCVS
;
A
#
# COMPACT_ATOMS: atom_id res chain seq x y z
N MET A 1 -28.96 -35.91 -35.20
CA MET A 1 -27.52 -35.59 -35.20
C MET A 1 -27.22 -34.10 -35.00
N GLN A 2 -27.97 -33.16 -35.60
CA GLN A 2 -27.64 -31.71 -35.54
C GLN A 2 -27.82 -31.04 -34.17
N THR A 3 -28.76 -31.52 -33.33
CA THR A 3 -29.01 -30.97 -31.99
C THR A 3 -27.86 -31.19 -31.02
N GLN A 4 -27.14 -32.31 -31.10
CA GLN A 4 -26.06 -32.65 -30.16
C GLN A 4 -24.83 -31.74 -30.34
N ALA A 5 -24.52 -31.37 -31.58
CA ALA A 5 -23.40 -30.47 -31.87
C ALA A 5 -23.67 -29.04 -31.36
N HIS A 6 -24.92 -28.56 -31.47
CA HIS A 6 -25.30 -27.24 -30.98
C HIS A 6 -25.24 -27.14 -29.46
N THR A 7 -25.69 -28.15 -28.72
CA THR A 7 -25.59 -28.15 -27.26
C THR A 7 -24.14 -28.25 -26.78
N GLN A 8 -23.29 -29.02 -27.45
CA GLN A 8 -21.88 -29.12 -27.10
C GLN A 8 -21.13 -27.79 -27.29
N ALA A 9 -21.36 -27.10 -28.41
CA ALA A 9 -20.78 -25.78 -28.66
C ALA A 9 -21.25 -24.74 -27.62
N ALA A 10 -22.53 -24.77 -27.23
CA ALA A 10 -23.07 -23.86 -26.22
C ALA A 10 -22.47 -24.11 -24.83
N LEU A 11 -22.27 -25.37 -24.42
CA LEU A 11 -21.63 -25.73 -23.14
C LEU A 11 -20.17 -25.29 -23.09
N GLN A 12 -19.45 -25.42 -24.21
CA GLN A 12 -18.04 -25.02 -24.30
C GLN A 12 -17.88 -23.50 -24.22
N ALA A 13 -18.72 -22.75 -24.95
CA ALA A 13 -18.71 -21.29 -24.90
C ALA A 13 -19.03 -20.75 -23.49
N GLN A 14 -19.90 -21.42 -22.74
CA GLN A 14 -20.19 -21.06 -21.34
C GLN A 14 -18.98 -21.33 -20.42
N LEU A 15 -18.25 -22.43 -20.60
CA LEU A 15 -17.02 -22.69 -19.84
C LEU A 15 -15.95 -21.62 -20.09
N GLU A 16 -15.75 -21.24 -21.34
CA GLU A 16 -14.79 -20.19 -21.74
C GLU A 16 -15.20 -18.81 -21.18
N ALA A 17 -16.48 -18.47 -21.22
CA ALA A 17 -17.00 -17.25 -20.61
C ALA A 17 -16.79 -17.21 -19.08
N HIS A 18 -16.95 -18.34 -18.40
CA HIS A 18 -16.68 -18.46 -16.97
C HIS A 18 -15.17 -18.44 -16.65
N ALA A 19 -14.31 -18.93 -17.56
CA ALA A 19 -12.86 -18.89 -17.40
C ALA A 19 -12.27 -17.48 -17.54
N GLN A 20 -12.87 -16.60 -18.35
CA GLN A 20 -12.45 -15.20 -18.51
C GLN A 20 -12.63 -14.35 -17.23
N VAL A 21 -13.53 -14.76 -16.33
CA VAL A 21 -13.71 -14.12 -15.01
C VAL A 21 -12.54 -14.44 -14.06
N LEU A 22 -11.81 -15.53 -14.31
CA LEU A 22 -10.65 -15.99 -13.55
C LEU A 22 -9.30 -15.54 -14.13
N ALA A 23 -9.30 -14.81 -15.25
CA ALA A 23 -8.11 -14.08 -15.65
C ALA A 23 -7.71 -13.18 -14.46
N PRO A 24 -6.44 -13.20 -14.01
CA PRO A 24 -5.99 -12.22 -13.05
C PRO A 24 -6.26 -10.88 -13.69
N VAL A 25 -7.25 -10.15 -13.17
CA VAL A 25 -7.41 -8.74 -13.43
C VAL A 25 -6.00 -8.17 -13.35
N PRO A 26 -5.48 -7.47 -14.37
CA PRO A 26 -4.28 -6.69 -14.16
C PRO A 26 -4.68 -5.72 -13.06
N GLN A 27 -4.34 -6.07 -11.83
CA GLN A 27 -4.27 -5.16 -10.71
C GLN A 27 -3.08 -4.25 -11.02
N GLY A 28 -3.18 -3.51 -12.12
CA GLY A 28 -2.85 -2.11 -12.08
C GLY A 28 -3.81 -1.46 -11.11
N HIS A 29 -3.66 -1.77 -9.81
CA HIS A 29 -3.64 -0.72 -8.83
C HIS A 29 -2.38 0.11 -9.12
N ASP A 30 -2.39 0.75 -10.30
CA ASP A 30 -1.76 2.03 -10.46
C ASP A 30 -2.52 2.89 -9.47
N HIS A 31 -1.95 2.93 -8.27
CA HIS A 31 -2.25 3.92 -7.27
C HIS A 31 -1.90 5.26 -7.92
N GLY A 32 -2.80 5.79 -8.75
CA GLY A 32 -2.70 7.13 -9.33
C GLY A 32 -2.79 8.25 -8.28
N GLY A 33 -2.66 7.89 -7.00
CA GLY A 33 -2.49 8.78 -5.87
C GLY A 33 -1.11 8.57 -5.24
N PRO A 34 -0.48 9.64 -4.72
CA PRO A 34 0.85 9.56 -4.13
C PRO A 34 0.88 8.46 -3.06
N SER A 35 1.90 7.60 -3.14
CA SER A 35 2.14 6.53 -2.18
C SER A 35 2.18 7.08 -0.75
N ILE A 36 1.93 6.24 0.24
CA ILE A 36 1.98 6.66 1.64
C ILE A 36 3.35 7.26 2.01
N MET A 37 4.41 6.75 1.39
CA MET A 37 5.77 7.28 1.46
C MET A 37 5.89 8.68 0.85
N GLU A 38 5.34 8.92 -0.34
CA GLU A 38 5.36 10.26 -0.95
C GLU A 38 4.55 11.28 -0.14
N ARG A 39 3.40 10.87 0.39
CA ARG A 39 2.57 11.71 1.27
C ARG A 39 3.33 12.06 2.55
N PHE A 40 4.05 11.09 3.11
CA PHE A 40 4.90 11.31 4.27
C PHE A 40 6.06 12.26 3.96
N LYS A 41 6.81 12.04 2.86
CA LYS A 41 7.90 12.94 2.44
C LYS A 41 7.43 14.36 2.19
N ARG A 42 6.21 14.54 1.64
CA ARG A 42 5.60 15.86 1.43
C ARG A 42 5.31 16.61 2.73
N MET A 43 5.12 15.89 3.84
CA MET A 43 4.94 16.49 5.17
C MET A 43 6.26 16.94 5.80
N ALA A 44 7.40 16.75 5.12
CA ALA A 44 8.74 17.11 5.57
C ALA A 44 8.99 16.66 7.03
N PRO A 45 8.95 15.34 7.29
CA PRO A 45 9.01 14.80 8.63
C PRO A 45 10.33 15.23 9.30
N PRO A 46 10.31 15.66 10.56
CA PRO A 46 11.52 16.03 11.27
C PRO A 46 12.46 14.82 11.36
N SER A 47 13.74 15.00 11.07
CA SER A 47 14.75 13.95 11.30
C SER A 47 15.01 13.82 12.80
N PHE A 48 15.08 12.58 13.28
CA PHE A 48 15.58 12.34 14.63
C PHE A 48 17.07 12.67 14.65
N LYS A 49 17.51 13.56 15.54
CA LYS A 49 18.94 13.95 15.64
C LYS A 49 19.76 13.02 16.53
N GLY A 50 19.19 11.91 17.01
CA GLY A 50 19.91 11.00 17.92
C GLY A 50 20.23 11.64 19.27
N GLU A 51 19.55 12.74 19.64
CA GLU A 51 19.90 13.47 20.85
C GLU A 51 19.54 12.65 22.10
N SER A 52 20.49 12.52 23.02
CA SER A 52 20.40 11.73 24.26
C SER A 52 19.38 12.28 25.28
N GLN A 53 18.52 13.21 24.87
CA GLN A 53 17.53 13.84 25.72
C GLN A 53 16.16 13.18 25.50
N PRO A 54 15.58 12.52 26.53
CA PRO A 54 14.30 11.84 26.40
C PRO A 54 13.16 12.79 25.97
N LEU A 55 13.19 14.05 26.42
CA LEU A 55 12.20 15.06 26.06
C LEU A 55 12.19 15.41 24.56
N LEU A 56 13.36 15.44 23.93
CA LEU A 56 13.48 15.70 22.49
C LEU A 56 13.01 14.49 21.67
N ALA A 57 13.29 13.28 22.15
CA ALA A 57 12.78 12.05 21.53
C ALA A 57 11.25 11.95 21.63
N GLU A 58 10.67 12.30 22.78
CA GLU A 58 9.22 12.36 22.96
C GLU A 58 8.59 13.42 22.05
N SER A 59 9.16 14.63 21.98
CA SER A 59 8.65 15.67 21.09
C SER A 59 8.70 15.23 19.62
N TRP A 60 9.83 14.65 19.18
CA TRP A 60 9.99 14.11 17.84
C TRP A 60 8.94 13.04 17.53
N MET A 61 8.76 12.07 18.44
CA MET A 61 7.76 11.01 18.29
C MET A 61 6.35 11.57 18.18
N ARG A 62 6.00 12.58 18.99
CA ARG A 62 4.69 13.25 18.90
C ARG A 62 4.50 13.97 17.57
N ASP A 63 5.52 14.61 17.02
CA ASP A 63 5.42 15.27 15.72
C ASP A 63 5.31 14.26 14.56
N ILE A 64 6.02 13.13 14.63
CA ILE A 64 5.86 12.03 13.68
C ILE A 64 4.46 11.39 13.79
N GLU A 65 3.92 11.21 14.99
CA GLU A 65 2.56 10.68 15.18
C GLU A 65 1.50 11.60 14.58
N LYS A 66 1.66 12.93 14.71
CA LYS A 66 0.77 13.91 14.05
C LYS A 66 0.78 13.73 12.54
N ILE A 67 1.96 13.50 11.95
CA ILE A 67 2.10 13.27 10.51
C ILE A 67 1.40 11.98 10.09
N PHE A 68 1.59 10.88 10.82
CA PHE A 68 0.89 9.62 10.55
C PHE A 68 -0.63 9.76 10.63
N ARG A 69 -1.13 10.53 11.61
CA ARG A 69 -2.56 10.82 11.74
C ARG A 69 -3.08 11.68 10.58
N ALA A 70 -2.30 12.65 10.13
CA ALA A 70 -2.64 13.54 9.01
C ALA A 70 -2.71 12.78 7.67
N ILE A 71 -1.80 11.83 7.42
CA ILE A 71 -1.81 11.02 6.20
C ILE A 71 -2.73 9.79 6.28
N ARG A 72 -3.39 9.57 7.43
CA ARG A 72 -4.24 8.40 7.71
C ARG A 72 -3.48 7.09 7.46
N CYS A 73 -2.23 7.00 7.93
CA CYS A 73 -1.44 5.77 7.87
C CYS A 73 -2.11 4.62 8.63
N ALA A 74 -2.22 3.45 8.00
CA ALA A 74 -2.50 2.21 8.69
C ALA A 74 -1.33 1.83 9.60
N GLU A 75 -1.60 1.11 10.70
CA GLU A 75 -0.57 0.78 11.69
C GLU A 75 0.55 -0.11 11.12
N GLU A 76 0.21 -0.93 10.13
CA GLU A 76 1.16 -1.73 9.34
C GLU A 76 2.21 -0.87 8.62
N ASP A 77 1.82 0.28 8.06
CA ASP A 77 2.73 1.19 7.37
C ASP A 77 3.53 2.07 8.34
N LYS A 78 2.97 2.37 9.52
CA LYS A 78 3.64 3.20 10.54
C LYS A 78 4.98 2.59 10.96
N VAL A 79 5.04 1.27 11.14
CA VAL A 79 6.26 0.57 11.55
C VAL A 79 7.33 0.66 10.47
N SER A 80 6.96 0.46 9.21
CA SER A 80 7.87 0.57 8.07
C SER A 80 8.43 2.00 7.93
N LEU A 81 7.57 3.02 8.10
CA LEU A 81 8.00 4.41 8.05
C LEU A 81 8.85 4.84 9.25
N ALA A 82 8.49 4.42 10.46
CA ALA A 82 9.28 4.71 11.66
C ALA A 82 10.66 4.05 11.57
N THR A 83 10.73 2.81 11.10
CA THR A 83 12.00 2.08 10.87
C THR A 83 12.88 2.83 9.86
N TYR A 84 12.31 3.32 8.77
CA TYR A 84 13.04 4.13 7.78
C TYR A 84 13.63 5.42 8.39
N MET A 85 12.86 6.13 9.22
CA MET A 85 13.31 7.35 9.87
C MET A 85 14.40 7.11 10.92
N LEU A 86 14.37 5.97 11.60
CA LEU A 86 15.40 5.58 12.55
C LEU A 86 16.70 5.17 11.85
N HIS A 87 16.62 4.52 10.68
CA HIS A 87 17.80 4.10 9.90
C HIS A 87 18.62 5.29 9.39
N VAL A 88 17.97 6.39 8.99
CA VAL A 88 18.62 7.64 8.53
C VAL A 88 19.52 8.28 9.61
N CYS A 89 19.35 7.94 10.89
CA CYS A 89 20.18 8.48 11.97
C CYS A 89 21.40 7.61 12.32
N VAL A 90 21.56 6.42 11.70
CA VAL A 90 22.66 5.47 11.99
C VAL A 90 23.65 5.33 10.81
N SER A 91 23.59 6.22 9.81
CA SER A 91 24.56 6.32 8.71
C SER A 91 25.24 7.67 8.66
#